data_AF-A0AAW2QBA4-F1
#
_entry.id   AF-A0AAW2QBA4-F1
#
_cell.length_a   1.000
_cell.length_b   1.000
_cell.length_c   1.000
_cell.angle_alpha   90.00
_cell.angle_beta   90.00
_cell.angle_gamma   90.00
#
_symmetry.space_group_name_H-M   'P 1'
#
loop_
_entity.id
_entity.type
_entity.pdbx_description
1 polymer ?
#
loop_
_entity_poly.entity_id
_entity_poly.type
_entity_poly.pdbx_seq_one_letter_code
_entity_poly.pdbx_strand_id
1 'polypeptide(L)'
;MAEKRNANGPPPAGNASGGNAYTIDLNTFSRRLQAMYTHWSQHKYEYWGSSDVLAVATPPPSDDLRYLKSSALNIWLLGYEFPETIYGFGDKHIHFLCSQKKASLLEVVKKSAKETVGVDVVMHVKAKNDNGSNQMESILRAIRSQSKSDHAAQTVGYIAREAPEGKLLEIWTDRLKGSGLTLSDISNGLSDLFAVKDKNEITCIKKAAYLTACAMKNFVVPKVEKVIDEEKKVTHASLMDDTEKAILDPVKIGVKLRAENVDICYPPIFQSGGNFDLRPSASSNDDYLYYDSSSVIICAIGSRYNSYCSNVARTYLIDSNAVQSKAYEVLLKAHEAAILALKSGNKISSVYEAAVAVVEREAPELVPNLTKSAGRALVWSSGSRG
;
A
#
# COMPACT_ATOMS: atom_id res chain seq x y z
N MET A 1 25.93 11.28 18.26
CA MET A 1 26.43 11.97 17.05
C MET A 1 25.95 11.15 15.86
N ALA A 2 25.04 11.70 15.06
CA ALA A 2 24.42 10.99 13.95
C ALA A 2 25.40 10.91 12.77
N GLU A 3 26.02 9.74 12.60
CA GLU A 3 26.81 9.46 11.40
C GLU A 3 25.87 9.28 10.21
N LYS A 4 26.13 10.08 9.18
CA LYS A 4 25.51 10.00 7.86
C LYS A 4 25.75 8.59 7.30
N ARG A 5 24.72 7.75 7.33
CA ARG A 5 24.68 6.47 6.62
C ARG A 5 24.83 6.74 5.12
N ASN A 6 25.89 6.21 4.53
CA ASN A 6 26.00 6.06 3.07
C ASN A 6 24.94 5.04 2.63
N ALA A 7 23.77 5.55 2.24
CA ALA A 7 22.72 4.76 1.60
C ALA A 7 23.14 4.44 0.16
N ASN A 8 23.33 3.16 -0.12
CA ASN A 8 23.53 2.64 -1.47
C ASN A 8 22.19 2.67 -2.22
N GLY A 9 22.15 3.44 -3.30
CA GLY A 9 21.26 3.25 -4.45
C GLY A 9 19.81 3.74 -4.25
N PRO A 10 19.27 4.53 -5.19
CA PRO A 10 17.87 4.95 -5.11
C PRO A 10 16.94 3.73 -5.27
N PRO A 11 15.75 3.72 -4.63
CA PRO A 11 14.62 2.93 -5.15
C PRO A 11 14.36 3.36 -6.60
N PRO A 12 13.66 2.57 -7.45
CA PRO A 12 13.58 2.86 -8.89
C PRO A 12 12.74 4.12 -9.20
N ALA A 13 13.28 5.30 -8.90
CA ALA A 13 13.12 6.50 -9.69
C ALA A 13 13.80 6.21 -11.02
N GLY A 14 13.01 5.72 -11.98
CA GLY A 14 13.54 5.14 -13.20
C GLY A 14 14.37 6.09 -14.05
N ASN A 15 15.67 6.05 -13.82
CA ASN A 15 16.71 6.32 -14.78
C ASN A 15 17.40 4.99 -15.11
N ALA A 16 16.81 4.24 -16.05
CA ALA A 16 17.48 3.14 -16.71
C ALA A 16 18.03 3.63 -18.06
N SER A 17 19.33 3.84 -18.10
CA SER A 17 20.13 3.61 -19.31
C SER A 17 19.98 2.12 -19.68
N GLY A 18 18.94 1.78 -20.44
CA GLY A 18 18.63 0.40 -20.82
C GLY A 18 17.18 0.17 -21.25
N GLY A 19 16.80 0.65 -22.44
CA GLY A 19 16.01 -0.11 -23.41
C GLY A 19 14.58 -0.61 -23.13
N ASN A 20 13.91 -0.34 -22.01
CA ASN A 20 12.47 -0.63 -21.86
C ASN A 20 11.66 0.67 -21.80
N ALA A 21 10.96 1.00 -22.89
CA ALA A 21 10.02 2.10 -22.92
C ALA A 21 8.86 1.84 -21.95
N TYR A 22 8.58 2.80 -21.05
CA TYR A 22 7.38 2.78 -20.23
C TYR A 22 6.15 2.58 -21.11
N THR A 23 5.49 1.43 -20.99
CA THR A 23 4.38 1.05 -21.86
C THR A 23 3.16 0.75 -21.00
N ILE A 24 2.13 1.59 -21.12
CA ILE A 24 0.86 1.40 -20.42
C ILE A 24 0.10 0.27 -21.12
N ASP A 25 -0.33 -0.73 -20.36
CA ASP A 25 -1.24 -1.77 -20.85
C ASP A 25 -2.64 -1.17 -21.05
N LEU A 26 -2.94 -0.81 -22.29
CA LEU A 26 -4.20 -0.17 -22.67
C LEU A 26 -5.42 -1.07 -22.41
N ASN A 27 -5.30 -2.39 -22.48
CA ASN A 27 -6.41 -3.30 -22.21
C ASN A 27 -6.74 -3.29 -20.71
N THR A 28 -5.71 -3.35 -19.87
CA THR A 28 -5.87 -3.24 -18.42
C THR A 28 -6.38 -1.86 -18.03
N PHE A 29 -5.85 -0.78 -18.63
CA PHE A 29 -6.33 0.59 -18.43
C PHE A 29 -7.82 0.73 -18.77
N SER A 30 -8.24 0.34 -19.98
CA SER A 30 -9.66 0.43 -20.39
C SER A 30 -10.58 -0.32 -19.44
N ARG A 31 -10.25 -1.58 -19.11
CA ARG A 31 -11.06 -2.39 -18.20
C ARG A 31 -11.17 -1.75 -16.80
N ARG A 32 -10.07 -1.24 -16.26
CA ARG A 32 -10.02 -0.62 -14.92
C ARG A 32 -10.70 0.75 -14.91
N LEU A 33 -10.56 1.54 -15.97
CA LEU A 33 -11.27 2.80 -16.13
C LEU A 33 -12.78 2.58 -16.18
N GLN A 34 -13.26 1.60 -16.96
CA GLN A 34 -14.67 1.23 -16.99
C GLN A 34 -15.16 0.81 -15.61
N ALA A 35 -14.41 -0.04 -14.92
CA ALA A 35 -14.76 -0.51 -13.58
C ALA A 35 -14.87 0.67 -12.59
N MET A 36 -13.93 1.62 -12.64
CA MET A 36 -13.94 2.81 -11.80
C MET A 36 -15.18 3.70 -12.06
N TYR A 37 -15.47 4.04 -13.33
CA TYR A 37 -16.64 4.88 -13.67
C TYR A 37 -17.97 4.17 -13.37
N THR A 38 -18.04 2.85 -13.59
CA THR A 38 -19.23 2.05 -13.25
C THR A 38 -19.46 2.04 -11.74
N HIS A 39 -18.42 1.73 -10.97
CA HIS A 39 -18.49 1.72 -9.52
C HIS A 39 -18.79 3.11 -8.93
N TRP A 40 -18.17 4.16 -9.49
CA TRP A 40 -18.43 5.53 -9.10
C TRP A 40 -19.89 5.95 -9.33
N SER A 41 -20.46 5.63 -10.50
CA SER A 41 -21.86 5.97 -10.79
C SER A 41 -22.85 5.18 -9.94
N GLN A 42 -22.61 3.87 -9.73
CA GLN A 42 -23.51 2.99 -8.97
C GLN A 42 -23.51 3.29 -7.47
N HIS A 43 -22.35 3.63 -6.90
CA HIS A 43 -22.18 3.84 -5.45
C HIS A 43 -21.85 5.30 -5.10
N LYS A 44 -22.30 6.25 -5.92
CA LYS A 44 -21.95 7.68 -5.81
C LYS A 44 -22.19 8.23 -4.41
N TYR A 45 -23.34 7.92 -3.81
CA TYR A 45 -23.75 8.42 -2.50
C TYR A 45 -23.10 7.64 -1.34
N GLU A 46 -22.93 6.33 -1.50
CA GLU A 46 -22.48 5.42 -0.44
C GLU A 46 -20.97 5.50 -0.19
N TYR A 47 -20.17 5.49 -1.27
CA TYR A 47 -18.71 5.36 -1.15
C TYR A 47 -17.92 6.53 -1.73
N TRP A 48 -18.51 7.29 -2.65
CA TRP A 48 -17.84 8.39 -3.36
C TRP A 48 -18.27 9.77 -2.87
N GLY A 49 -18.96 9.84 -1.74
CA GLY A 49 -19.25 11.10 -1.06
C GLY A 49 -20.06 12.08 -1.91
N SER A 50 -20.93 11.57 -2.78
CA SER A 50 -21.73 12.34 -3.74
C SER A 50 -20.93 13.16 -4.77
N SER A 51 -19.67 12.79 -5.00
CA SER A 51 -18.76 13.55 -5.87
C SER A 51 -19.16 13.53 -7.34
N ASP A 52 -19.17 14.70 -7.97
CA ASP A 52 -19.35 14.92 -9.42
C ASP A 52 -18.03 14.87 -10.19
N VAL A 53 -16.92 15.15 -9.52
CA VAL A 53 -15.56 15.05 -10.05
C VAL A 53 -14.66 14.40 -9.01
N LEU A 54 -13.75 13.54 -9.43
CA LEU A 54 -12.72 12.95 -8.56
C LEU A 54 -11.37 13.61 -8.83
N ALA A 55 -10.82 14.28 -7.82
CA ALA A 55 -9.50 14.87 -7.83
C ALA A 55 -8.51 14.00 -7.03
N VAL A 56 -7.47 13.52 -7.70
CA VAL A 56 -6.38 12.75 -7.08
C VAL A 56 -5.07 13.43 -7.40
N ALA A 57 -4.18 13.58 -6.43
CA ALA A 57 -2.87 14.19 -6.63
C ALA A 57 -1.80 13.32 -5.97
N THR A 58 -0.70 13.09 -6.68
CA THR A 58 0.43 12.30 -6.18
C THR A 58 1.62 13.19 -5.82
N PRO A 59 2.28 12.95 -4.67
CA PRO A 59 3.40 13.76 -4.21
C PRO A 59 4.67 13.53 -5.04
N PRO A 60 5.74 14.29 -4.77
CA PRO A 60 7.07 13.99 -5.29
C PRO A 60 7.54 12.57 -4.93
N PRO A 61 8.52 12.04 -5.71
CA PRO A 61 9.19 10.81 -5.34
C PRO A 61 9.77 10.94 -3.91
N SER A 62 9.70 9.87 -3.13
CA SER A 62 10.45 9.73 -1.89
C SER A 62 11.10 8.37 -1.85
N ASP A 63 12.21 8.30 -1.13
CA ASP A 63 12.90 7.05 -0.83
C ASP A 63 12.21 6.26 0.28
N ASP A 64 11.28 6.89 1.01
CA ASP A 64 10.49 6.24 2.05
C ASP A 64 9.44 5.30 1.44
N LEU A 65 9.30 4.11 2.04
CA LEU A 65 8.21 3.17 1.74
C LEU A 65 6.87 3.76 2.22
N ARG A 66 6.15 4.39 1.30
CA ARG A 66 4.88 5.06 1.57
C ARG A 66 3.75 4.41 0.79
N TYR A 67 2.60 4.35 1.44
CA TYR A 67 1.42 3.68 0.91
C TYR A 67 0.26 4.65 0.82
N LEU A 68 0.22 5.36 -0.31
CA LEU A 68 -0.78 6.36 -0.62
C LEU A 68 -1.85 5.76 -1.53
N LYS A 69 -3.12 6.06 -1.26
CA LYS A 69 -4.24 5.68 -2.14
C LYS A 69 -4.11 6.39 -3.49
N SER A 70 -3.55 7.60 -3.53
CA SER A 70 -3.24 8.31 -4.77
C SER A 70 -2.25 7.53 -5.65
N SER A 71 -1.13 7.07 -5.07
CA SER A 71 -0.16 6.20 -5.76
C SER A 71 -0.77 4.84 -6.13
N ALA A 72 -1.56 4.23 -5.25
CA ALA A 72 -2.25 2.97 -5.54
C ALA A 72 -3.18 3.07 -6.74
N LEU A 73 -3.93 4.18 -6.88
CA LEU A 73 -4.77 4.42 -8.05
C LEU A 73 -3.93 4.50 -9.34
N ASN A 74 -2.78 5.17 -9.30
CA ASN A 74 -1.90 5.27 -10.47
C ASN A 74 -1.38 3.90 -10.90
N ILE A 75 -0.89 3.10 -9.96
CA ILE A 75 -0.35 1.78 -10.29
C ILE A 75 -1.48 0.84 -10.73
N TRP A 76 -2.65 0.91 -10.09
CA TRP A 76 -3.80 0.12 -10.49
C TRP A 76 -4.29 0.55 -11.90
N LEU A 77 -4.46 1.85 -12.17
CA LEU A 77 -5.02 2.28 -13.44
C LEU A 77 -4.03 2.21 -14.61
N LEU A 78 -2.77 2.60 -14.37
CA LEU A 78 -1.76 2.85 -15.42
C LEU A 78 -0.56 1.90 -15.37
N GLY A 79 -0.41 1.11 -14.30
CA GLY A 79 0.71 0.19 -14.10
C GLY A 79 1.99 0.84 -13.54
N TYR A 80 2.00 2.16 -13.36
CA TYR A 80 3.17 2.92 -12.91
C TYR A 80 2.78 4.03 -11.96
N GLU A 81 3.71 4.46 -11.12
CA GLU A 81 3.59 5.71 -10.39
C GLU A 81 3.96 6.90 -11.29
N PHE A 82 3.17 7.95 -11.19
CA PHE A 82 3.44 9.24 -11.80
C PHE A 82 3.52 10.28 -10.67
N PRO A 83 4.70 10.49 -10.06
CA PRO A 83 4.89 11.49 -9.01
C PRO A 83 4.54 12.91 -9.51
N GLU A 84 4.28 13.85 -8.61
CA GLU A 84 3.93 15.25 -8.94
C GLU A 84 2.92 15.38 -10.09
N THR A 85 1.80 14.65 -10.00
CA THR A 85 0.76 14.65 -11.05
C THR A 85 -0.61 14.81 -10.41
N ILE A 86 -1.46 15.65 -11.01
CA ILE A 86 -2.84 15.84 -10.58
C ILE A 86 -3.76 15.27 -11.65
N TYR A 87 -4.77 14.54 -11.18
CA TYR A 87 -5.79 13.86 -11.95
C TYR A 87 -7.15 14.49 -11.60
N GLY A 88 -7.95 14.81 -12.60
CA GLY A 88 -9.34 15.20 -12.44
C GLY A 88 -10.23 14.33 -13.32
N PHE A 89 -10.97 13.39 -12.74
CA PHE A 89 -11.92 12.54 -13.46
C PHE A 89 -13.32 13.14 -13.38
N GLY A 90 -13.91 13.47 -14.53
CA GLY A 90 -15.29 13.96 -14.64
C GLY A 90 -16.10 13.19 -15.67
N ASP A 91 -17.38 13.56 -15.81
CA ASP A 91 -18.34 12.94 -16.75
C ASP A 91 -17.94 13.09 -18.23
N LYS A 92 -17.28 14.20 -18.58
CA LYS A 92 -16.93 14.54 -19.97
C LYS A 92 -15.44 14.57 -20.24
N HIS A 93 -14.64 14.88 -19.22
CA HIS A 93 -13.20 15.06 -19.37
C HIS A 93 -12.42 14.36 -18.26
N ILE A 94 -11.28 13.79 -18.62
CA ILE A 94 -10.21 13.44 -17.69
C ILE A 94 -9.09 14.46 -17.87
N HIS A 95 -8.72 15.14 -16.80
CA HIS A 95 -7.65 16.13 -16.78
C HIS A 95 -6.40 15.54 -16.15
N PHE A 96 -5.26 15.65 -16.83
CA PHE A 96 -3.95 15.34 -16.25
C PHE A 96 -3.10 16.59 -16.21
N LEU A 97 -2.67 17.02 -15.02
CA LEU A 97 -1.66 18.07 -14.85
C LEU A 97 -0.33 17.44 -14.48
N CYS A 98 0.64 17.52 -15.38
CA CYS A 98 1.94 16.88 -15.23
C CYS A 98 3.03 17.57 -16.07
N SER A 99 4.26 17.07 -16.00
CA SER A 99 5.36 17.54 -16.86
C SER A 99 5.21 17.07 -18.30
N GLN A 100 5.87 17.73 -19.24
CA GLN A 100 5.84 17.37 -20.67
C GLN A 100 6.20 15.89 -20.92
N LYS A 101 7.21 15.36 -20.21
CA LYS A 101 7.62 13.96 -20.33
C LYS A 101 6.49 12.99 -19.95
N LYS A 102 5.76 13.27 -18.87
CA LYS A 102 4.64 12.45 -18.40
C LYS A 102 3.43 12.59 -19.33
N ALA A 103 3.15 13.79 -19.82
CA ALA A 103 2.09 14.02 -20.79
C ALA A 103 2.30 13.17 -22.05
N SER A 104 3.51 13.16 -22.61
CA SER A 104 3.86 12.31 -23.77
C SER A 104 3.65 10.81 -23.52
N LEU A 105 3.86 10.33 -22.29
CA LEU A 105 3.58 8.93 -21.93
C LEU A 105 2.08 8.65 -21.77
N LEU A 106 1.30 9.63 -21.32
CA LEU A 106 -0.15 9.50 -21.09
C LEU A 106 -0.98 9.75 -22.36
N GLU A 107 -0.41 10.33 -23.42
CA GLU A 107 -1.12 10.54 -24.69
C GLU A 107 -1.75 9.25 -25.25
N VAL A 108 -1.14 8.10 -25.01
CA VAL A 108 -1.64 6.80 -25.50
C VAL A 108 -3.01 6.43 -24.91
N VAL A 109 -3.39 6.97 -23.74
CA VAL A 109 -4.65 6.60 -23.09
C VAL A 109 -5.87 7.36 -23.63
N LYS A 110 -5.68 8.41 -24.44
CA LYS A 110 -6.79 9.26 -24.94
C LYS A 110 -7.84 8.47 -25.71
N LYS A 111 -7.39 7.66 -26.67
CA LYS A 111 -8.28 6.83 -27.49
C LYS A 111 -9.05 5.82 -26.65
N SER A 112 -8.33 5.10 -25.79
CA SER A 112 -8.91 4.10 -24.89
C SER A 112 -9.95 4.70 -23.94
N ALA A 113 -9.69 5.88 -23.37
CA ALA A 113 -10.66 6.56 -22.51
C ALA A 113 -11.94 6.94 -23.27
N LYS A 114 -11.80 7.46 -24.49
CA LYS A 114 -12.93 7.85 -25.34
C LYS A 114 -13.79 6.65 -25.74
N GLU A 115 -13.16 5.57 -26.18
CA GLU A 115 -13.85 4.36 -26.62
C GLU A 115 -14.50 3.59 -25.47
N THR A 116 -13.91 3.64 -24.27
CA THR A 116 -14.38 2.86 -23.12
C THR A 116 -15.51 3.58 -22.37
N VAL A 117 -15.29 4.83 -21.96
CA VAL A 117 -16.21 5.56 -21.07
C VAL A 117 -16.76 6.84 -21.72
N GLY A 118 -16.45 7.11 -22.99
CA GLY A 118 -16.96 8.29 -23.71
C GLY A 118 -16.27 9.62 -23.36
N VAL A 119 -15.20 9.57 -22.55
CA VAL A 119 -14.56 10.75 -21.94
C VAL A 119 -13.34 11.21 -22.74
N ASP A 120 -13.22 12.52 -22.94
CA ASP A 120 -12.07 13.13 -23.59
C ASP A 120 -10.94 13.42 -22.60
N VAL A 121 -9.71 13.12 -22.96
CA VAL A 121 -8.54 13.34 -22.11
C VAL A 121 -7.86 14.67 -22.46
N VAL A 122 -7.71 15.53 -21.46
CA VAL A 122 -7.10 16.87 -21.58
C VAL A 122 -5.79 16.91 -20.79
N MET A 123 -4.70 17.19 -21.50
CA MET A 123 -3.36 17.35 -20.90
C MET A 123 -3.10 18.80 -20.55
N HIS A 124 -2.73 19.03 -19.29
CA HIS A 124 -2.31 20.32 -18.75
C HIS A 124 -0.82 20.27 -18.43
N VAL A 125 0.01 20.67 -19.39
CA VAL A 125 1.46 20.59 -19.25
C VAL A 125 1.98 21.72 -18.36
N LYS A 126 2.65 21.34 -17.27
CA LYS A 126 3.39 22.25 -16.39
C LYS A 126 4.84 22.36 -16.83
N ALA A 127 5.27 23.57 -17.18
CA ALA A 127 6.66 23.84 -17.51
C ALA A 127 7.59 23.70 -16.27
N LYS A 128 8.90 23.59 -16.49
CA LYS A 128 9.89 23.35 -15.42
C LYS A 128 9.92 24.47 -14.37
N ASN A 129 9.76 25.72 -14.79
CA ASN A 129 9.79 26.91 -13.91
C ASN A 129 8.39 27.41 -13.54
N ASP A 130 7.35 26.66 -13.89
CA ASP A 130 5.96 26.98 -13.60
C ASP A 130 5.49 26.23 -12.34
N ASN A 131 4.69 26.91 -11.52
CA ASN A 131 4.06 26.35 -10.34
C ASN A 131 2.74 25.63 -10.64
N GLY A 132 2.24 25.72 -11.88
CA GLY A 132 1.04 25.03 -12.35
C GLY A 132 -0.27 25.76 -12.03
N SER A 133 -0.23 26.97 -11.47
CA SER A 133 -1.44 27.68 -11.00
C SER A 133 -2.44 27.93 -12.13
N ASN A 134 -1.99 28.31 -13.33
CA ASN A 134 -2.87 28.59 -14.46
C ASN A 134 -3.60 27.31 -14.93
N GLN A 135 -2.88 26.20 -14.93
CA GLN A 135 -3.40 24.88 -15.29
C GLN A 135 -4.38 24.38 -14.23
N MET A 136 -4.08 24.56 -12.94
CA MET A 136 -5.01 24.25 -11.85
C MET A 136 -6.30 25.08 -11.96
N GLU A 137 -6.20 26.38 -12.24
CA GLU A 137 -7.38 27.23 -12.44
C GLU A 137 -8.17 26.82 -13.68
N SER A 138 -7.51 26.40 -14.76
CA SER A 138 -8.16 25.83 -15.94
C SER A 138 -8.97 24.58 -15.60
N ILE A 139 -8.40 23.67 -14.80
CA ILE A 139 -9.11 22.48 -14.29
C ILE A 139 -10.31 22.89 -13.44
N LEU A 140 -10.14 23.75 -12.44
CA LEU A 140 -11.23 24.19 -11.56
C LEU A 140 -12.35 24.90 -12.34
N ARG A 141 -12.01 25.70 -13.36
CA ARG A 141 -12.99 26.33 -14.25
C ARG A 141 -13.76 25.29 -15.08
N ALA A 142 -13.06 24.29 -15.61
CA ALA A 142 -13.69 23.20 -16.37
C ALA A 142 -14.59 22.31 -15.50
N ILE A 143 -14.28 22.18 -14.21
CA ILE A 143 -15.15 21.55 -13.20
C ILE A 143 -16.41 22.42 -13.05
N ARG A 144 -16.28 23.68 -12.65
CA ARG A 144 -17.41 24.61 -12.44
C ARG A 144 -18.36 24.70 -13.64
N SER A 145 -17.84 24.70 -14.87
CA SER A 145 -18.67 24.80 -16.09
C SER A 145 -19.48 23.54 -16.41
N GLN A 146 -19.24 22.42 -15.72
CA GLN A 146 -19.99 21.18 -15.87
C GLN A 146 -21.20 21.10 -14.93
N SER A 147 -21.48 22.13 -14.13
CA SER A 147 -22.66 22.13 -13.26
C SER A 147 -23.94 21.98 -14.08
N LYS A 148 -24.78 21.00 -13.71
CA LYS A 148 -26.05 20.70 -14.39
C LYS A 148 -27.20 21.62 -13.95
N SER A 149 -26.98 22.49 -12.94
CA SER A 149 -27.98 23.48 -12.50
C SER A 149 -27.31 24.74 -11.93
N ASP A 150 -28.02 25.87 -12.00
CA ASP A 150 -27.59 27.16 -11.44
C ASP A 150 -27.59 27.19 -9.90
N HIS A 151 -28.06 26.12 -9.23
CA HIS A 151 -28.30 26.10 -7.77
C HIS A 151 -27.60 24.96 -7.01
N ALA A 152 -27.03 23.95 -7.68
CA ALA A 152 -26.27 22.88 -7.03
C ALA A 152 -24.77 23.11 -7.26
N ALA A 153 -24.03 23.42 -6.20
CA ALA A 153 -22.58 23.46 -6.25
C ALA A 153 -22.03 22.06 -6.55
N GLN A 154 -21.10 21.97 -7.50
CA GLN A 154 -20.44 20.70 -7.79
C GLN A 154 -19.65 20.20 -6.58
N THR A 155 -19.72 18.89 -6.35
CA THR A 155 -18.94 18.22 -5.32
C THR A 155 -17.67 17.63 -5.92
N VAL A 156 -16.51 18.03 -5.41
CA VAL A 156 -15.21 17.46 -5.76
C VAL A 156 -14.79 16.46 -4.69
N GLY A 157 -14.72 15.21 -5.11
CA GLY A 157 -14.15 14.13 -4.33
C GLY A 157 -12.63 14.22 -4.30
N TYR A 158 -12.02 14.11 -3.13
CA TYR A 158 -10.57 14.12 -2.96
C TYR A 158 -10.17 13.18 -1.82
N ILE A 159 -8.89 12.83 -1.75
CA ILE A 159 -8.38 11.96 -0.68
C ILE A 159 -8.09 12.83 0.54
N ALA A 160 -9.09 13.03 1.40
CA ALA A 160 -9.03 14.00 2.51
C ALA A 160 -7.95 13.70 3.55
N ARG A 161 -7.48 12.45 3.54
CA ARG A 161 -6.66 11.87 4.59
C ARG A 161 -5.17 11.85 4.25
N GLU A 162 -4.79 12.21 3.02
CA GLU A 162 -3.41 12.39 2.57
C GLU A 162 -2.99 13.84 2.73
N ALA A 163 -1.88 14.07 3.46
CA ALA A 163 -1.33 15.41 3.61
C ALA A 163 -0.68 15.86 2.28
N PRO A 164 -0.86 17.12 1.86
CA PRO A 164 -0.16 17.64 0.70
C PRO A 164 1.35 17.66 0.98
N GLU A 165 2.12 17.17 0.02
CA GLU A 165 3.58 17.20 0.08
C GLU A 165 4.14 17.72 -1.23
N GLY A 166 5.05 18.68 -1.13
CA GLY A 166 5.67 19.33 -2.26
C GLY A 166 4.82 20.48 -2.80
N LYS A 167 5.52 21.46 -3.38
CA LYS A 167 4.96 22.75 -3.79
C LYS A 167 3.71 22.62 -4.69
N LEU A 168 3.68 21.63 -5.58
CA LEU A 168 2.54 21.43 -6.49
C LEU A 168 1.26 21.07 -5.71
N LEU A 169 1.35 20.13 -4.76
CA LEU A 169 0.20 19.62 -4.02
C LEU A 169 -0.25 20.59 -2.93
N GLU A 170 0.68 21.32 -2.32
CA GLU A 170 0.39 22.42 -1.40
C GLU A 170 -0.48 23.48 -2.10
N ILE A 171 -0.03 23.99 -3.26
CA ILE A 171 -0.79 24.97 -4.05
C ILE A 171 -2.13 24.38 -4.51
N TRP A 172 -2.17 23.13 -4.99
CA TRP A 172 -3.40 22.49 -5.41
C TRP A 172 -4.42 22.39 -4.27
N THR A 173 -3.96 22.01 -3.08
CA THR A 173 -4.83 21.85 -1.91
C THR A 173 -5.40 23.19 -1.47
N ASP A 174 -4.59 24.25 -1.45
CA ASP A 174 -5.04 25.60 -1.11
C ASP A 174 -6.04 26.12 -2.14
N ARG A 175 -5.78 25.92 -3.44
CA ARG A 175 -6.70 26.28 -4.53
C ARG A 175 -8.02 25.52 -4.43
N LEU A 176 -7.97 24.22 -4.17
CA LEU A 176 -9.15 23.37 -4.07
C LEU A 176 -10.01 23.76 -2.86
N LYS A 177 -9.41 24.01 -1.69
CA LYS A 177 -10.11 24.51 -0.50
C LYS A 177 -10.65 25.93 -0.68
N GLY A 178 -9.92 26.79 -1.37
CA GLY A 178 -10.33 28.16 -1.70
C GLY A 178 -11.27 28.27 -2.91
N SER A 179 -11.64 27.15 -3.55
CA SER A 179 -12.38 27.16 -4.82
C SER A 179 -13.88 27.50 -4.68
N GLY A 180 -14.43 27.41 -3.46
CA GLY A 180 -15.87 27.51 -3.19
C GLY A 180 -16.68 26.26 -3.56
N LEU A 181 -16.02 25.19 -4.02
CA LEU A 181 -16.65 23.90 -4.33
C LEU A 181 -16.89 23.10 -3.06
N THR A 182 -17.92 22.24 -3.08
CA THR A 182 -18.14 21.27 -2.00
C THR A 182 -17.08 20.18 -2.10
N LEU A 183 -16.39 19.85 -1.00
CA LEU A 183 -15.34 18.83 -0.98
C LEU A 183 -15.77 17.60 -0.20
N SER A 184 -15.43 16.42 -0.69
CA SER A 184 -15.83 15.14 -0.08
C SER A 184 -14.71 14.10 -0.10
N ASP A 185 -14.62 13.23 0.92
CA ASP A 185 -13.60 12.19 0.99
C ASP A 185 -13.98 10.98 0.11
N ILE A 186 -13.07 10.58 -0.78
CA ILE A 186 -13.28 9.41 -1.69
C ILE A 186 -12.47 8.18 -1.27
N SER A 187 -11.83 8.24 -0.10
CA SER A 187 -10.98 7.15 0.41
C SER A 187 -11.71 5.80 0.46
N ASN A 188 -13.00 5.79 0.82
CA ASN A 188 -13.81 4.57 0.90
C ASN A 188 -14.16 4.02 -0.49
N GLY A 189 -14.52 4.87 -1.44
CA GLY A 189 -14.76 4.49 -2.84
C GLY A 189 -13.54 3.81 -3.48
N LEU A 190 -12.34 4.34 -3.22
CA LEU A 190 -11.10 3.71 -3.67
C LEU A 190 -10.83 2.37 -2.97
N SER A 191 -11.06 2.30 -1.65
CA SER A 191 -10.87 1.04 -0.90
C SER A 191 -11.79 -0.07 -1.42
N ASP A 192 -13.06 0.24 -1.69
CA ASP A 192 -14.03 -0.73 -2.21
C ASP A 192 -13.70 -1.14 -3.65
N LEU A 193 -13.37 -0.16 -4.50
CA LEU A 193 -12.92 -0.40 -5.88
C LEU A 193 -11.72 -1.35 -5.94
N PHE A 194 -10.78 -1.23 -5.00
CA PHE A 194 -9.60 -2.08 -4.93
C PHE A 194 -9.82 -3.38 -4.20
N ALA A 195 -10.97 -3.63 -3.57
CA ALA A 195 -11.16 -4.78 -2.68
C ALA A 195 -11.05 -6.12 -3.43
N VAL A 196 -11.71 -6.24 -4.58
CA VAL A 196 -11.71 -7.46 -5.40
C VAL A 196 -10.52 -7.46 -6.34
N LYS A 197 -9.82 -8.59 -6.39
CA LYS A 197 -8.61 -8.78 -7.21
C LYS A 197 -8.90 -9.54 -8.48
N ASP A 198 -8.40 -9.04 -9.59
CA ASP A 198 -8.37 -9.82 -10.82
C ASP A 198 -7.31 -10.94 -10.79
N LYS A 199 -7.37 -11.85 -11.76
CA LYS A 199 -6.49 -13.03 -11.82
C LYS A 199 -5.00 -12.67 -11.85
N ASN A 200 -4.63 -11.57 -12.51
CA ASN A 200 -3.25 -11.12 -12.60
C ASN A 200 -2.79 -10.55 -11.26
N GLU A 201 -3.65 -9.79 -10.59
CA GLU A 201 -3.38 -9.27 -9.24
C GLU A 201 -3.16 -10.40 -8.23
N ILE A 202 -4.05 -11.39 -8.23
CA ILE A 202 -3.93 -12.59 -7.37
C ILE A 202 -2.61 -13.33 -7.66
N THR A 203 -2.24 -13.44 -8.94
CA THR A 203 -0.96 -14.07 -9.32
C THR A 203 0.24 -13.30 -8.77
N CYS A 204 0.21 -11.97 -8.81
CA CYS A 204 1.27 -11.14 -8.23
C CYS A 204 1.33 -11.29 -6.70
N ILE A 205 0.19 -11.28 -6.01
CA ILE A 205 0.10 -11.52 -4.57
C ILE A 205 0.65 -12.91 -4.20
N LYS A 206 0.34 -13.95 -4.99
CA LYS A 206 0.88 -15.31 -4.77
C LYS A 206 2.40 -15.36 -4.94
N LYS A 207 2.96 -14.66 -5.94
CA LYS A 207 4.41 -14.56 -6.15
C LYS A 207 5.08 -13.83 -4.98
N ALA A 208 4.51 -12.71 -4.54
CA ALA A 208 4.97 -12.01 -3.35
C ALA A 208 4.91 -12.92 -2.11
N ALA A 209 3.79 -13.60 -1.87
CA ALA A 209 3.64 -14.48 -0.70
C ALA A 209 4.61 -15.66 -0.72
N TYR A 210 4.86 -16.24 -1.90
CA TYR A 210 5.86 -17.29 -2.08
C TYR A 210 7.27 -16.78 -1.73
N LEU A 211 7.63 -15.60 -2.23
CA LEU A 211 8.90 -14.95 -1.89
C LEU A 211 9.03 -14.69 -0.39
N THR A 212 8.00 -14.11 0.24
CA THR A 212 7.95 -13.87 1.68
C THR A 212 8.12 -15.18 2.47
N ALA A 213 7.42 -16.24 2.09
CA ALA A 213 7.52 -17.54 2.75
C ALA A 213 8.91 -18.17 2.61
N CYS A 214 9.51 -18.08 1.41
CA CYS A 214 10.88 -18.54 1.17
C CYS A 214 11.91 -17.71 1.93
N ALA A 215 11.77 -16.39 2.02
CA ALA A 215 12.65 -15.54 2.82
C ALA A 215 12.59 -15.93 4.30
N MET A 216 11.38 -16.14 4.84
CA MET A 216 11.21 -16.61 6.22
C MET A 216 11.87 -17.97 6.43
N LYS A 217 11.57 -18.96 5.58
CA LYS A 217 12.01 -20.36 5.73
C LYS A 217 13.50 -20.57 5.44
N ASN A 218 14.01 -20.00 4.35
CA ASN A 218 15.33 -20.31 3.81
C ASN A 218 16.41 -19.32 4.27
N PHE A 219 16.02 -18.16 4.81
CA PHE A 219 16.95 -17.15 5.27
C PHE A 219 16.78 -16.82 6.75
N VAL A 220 15.59 -16.34 7.16
CA VAL A 220 15.38 -15.87 8.54
C VAL A 220 15.57 -17.00 9.54
N VAL A 221 14.89 -18.13 9.36
CA VAL A 221 14.99 -19.28 10.28
C VAL A 221 16.45 -19.76 10.43
N PRO A 222 17.18 -20.13 9.34
CA PRO A 222 18.57 -20.56 9.46
C PRO A 222 19.51 -19.49 10.04
N LYS A 223 19.25 -18.21 9.76
CA LYS A 223 20.06 -17.11 10.28
C LYS A 223 19.87 -16.95 11.79
N VAL A 224 18.63 -17.01 12.28
CA VAL A 224 18.31 -16.90 13.71
C VAL A 224 18.83 -18.13 14.46
N GLU A 225 18.60 -19.34 13.94
CA GLU A 225 19.15 -20.59 14.50
C GLU A 225 20.67 -20.49 14.64
N LYS A 226 21.38 -20.09 13.58
CA LYS A 226 22.83 -19.90 13.62
C LYS A 226 23.29 -18.86 14.64
N VAL A 227 22.55 -17.77 14.82
CA VAL A 227 22.90 -16.75 15.82
C VAL A 227 22.81 -17.30 17.24
N ILE A 228 21.79 -18.13 17.50
CA ILE A 228 21.58 -18.79 18.80
C ILE A 228 22.66 -19.86 19.02
N ASP A 229 22.85 -20.76 18.06
CA ASP A 229 23.79 -21.89 18.15
C ASP A 229 25.24 -21.44 18.35
N GLU A 230 25.63 -20.31 17.72
CA GLU A 230 26.98 -19.74 17.81
C GLU A 230 27.10 -18.66 18.91
N GLU A 231 26.07 -18.47 19.73
CA GLU A 231 25.99 -17.46 20.81
C GLU A 231 26.42 -16.05 20.35
N LYS A 232 26.02 -15.68 19.13
CA LYS A 232 26.41 -14.42 18.52
C LYS A 232 25.59 -13.26 19.06
N LYS A 233 26.27 -12.12 19.23
CA LYS A 233 25.64 -10.83 19.51
C LYS A 233 25.29 -10.12 18.21
N VAL A 234 24.02 -10.22 17.81
CA VAL A 234 23.47 -9.55 16.61
C VAL A 234 22.27 -8.71 17.03
N THR A 235 22.19 -7.48 16.54
CA THR A 235 21.06 -6.58 16.84
C THR A 235 19.84 -6.90 15.98
N HIS A 236 18.64 -6.52 16.44
CA HIS A 236 17.43 -6.64 15.64
C HIS A 236 17.56 -5.87 14.31
N ALA A 237 18.12 -4.65 14.33
CA ALA A 237 18.38 -3.85 13.14
C ALA A 237 19.34 -4.55 12.15
N SER A 238 20.37 -5.25 12.63
CA SER A 238 21.26 -6.01 11.73
C SER A 238 20.54 -7.18 11.05
N LEU A 239 19.64 -7.87 11.76
CA LEU A 239 18.82 -8.95 11.17
C LEU A 239 17.82 -8.40 10.15
N MET A 240 17.27 -7.21 10.41
CA MET A 240 16.41 -6.50 9.48
C MET A 240 17.14 -6.22 8.16
N ASP A 241 18.30 -5.55 8.21
CA ASP A 241 19.09 -5.19 7.03
C ASP A 241 19.50 -6.41 6.20
N ASP A 242 19.90 -7.48 6.89
CA ASP A 242 20.28 -8.75 6.26
C ASP A 242 19.09 -9.41 5.56
N THR A 243 17.91 -9.36 6.18
CA THR A 243 16.67 -9.94 5.62
C THR A 243 16.14 -9.13 4.45
N GLU A 244 16.25 -7.80 4.50
CA GLU A 244 15.91 -6.92 3.39
C GLU A 244 16.74 -7.25 2.14
N LYS A 245 18.07 -7.35 2.30
CA LYS A 245 18.98 -7.75 1.22
C LYS A 245 18.63 -9.12 0.63
N ALA A 246 18.20 -10.06 1.47
CA ALA A 246 17.79 -11.40 1.03
C ALA A 246 16.47 -11.38 0.23
N ILE A 247 15.52 -10.53 0.60
CA ILE A 247 14.27 -10.34 -0.15
C ILE A 247 14.54 -9.70 -1.51
N LEU A 248 15.40 -8.67 -1.56
CA LEU A 248 15.75 -7.94 -2.78
C LEU A 248 16.59 -8.77 -3.77
N ASP A 249 17.19 -9.88 -3.31
CA ASP A 249 17.90 -10.85 -4.15
C ASP A 249 17.23 -12.23 -4.08
N PRO A 250 16.05 -12.41 -4.71
CA PRO A 250 15.24 -13.62 -4.57
C PRO A 250 15.97 -14.89 -5.01
N VAL A 251 16.94 -14.79 -5.92
CA VAL A 251 17.71 -15.93 -6.42
C VAL A 251 18.56 -16.54 -5.30
N LYS A 252 19.15 -15.71 -4.43
CA LYS A 252 19.96 -16.18 -3.28
C LYS A 252 19.17 -17.02 -2.28
N ILE A 253 17.85 -16.81 -2.20
CA ILE A 253 16.96 -17.57 -1.32
C ILE A 253 16.14 -18.65 -2.06
N GLY A 254 16.58 -19.00 -3.28
CA GLY A 254 16.01 -20.10 -4.07
C GLY A 254 14.73 -19.76 -4.83
N VAL A 255 14.43 -18.47 -5.02
CA VAL A 255 13.21 -17.99 -5.68
C VAL A 255 13.53 -17.42 -7.06
N LYS A 256 12.94 -18.02 -8.11
CA LYS A 256 13.11 -17.59 -9.50
C LYS A 256 12.12 -16.48 -9.87
N LEU A 257 12.28 -15.30 -9.27
CA LEU A 257 11.56 -14.08 -9.64
C LEU A 257 12.54 -13.03 -10.16
N ARG A 258 12.06 -12.11 -11.00
CA ARG A 258 12.87 -10.98 -11.48
C ARG A 258 13.04 -9.99 -10.34
N ALA A 259 14.28 -9.70 -9.96
CA ALA A 259 14.60 -8.78 -8.87
C ALA A 259 14.06 -7.36 -9.11
N GLU A 260 14.01 -6.90 -10.37
CA GLU A 260 13.45 -5.59 -10.76
C GLU A 260 11.97 -5.40 -10.40
N ASN A 261 11.25 -6.49 -10.18
CA ASN A 261 9.83 -6.50 -9.83
C ASN A 261 9.60 -6.74 -8.34
N VAL A 262 10.67 -6.91 -7.56
CA VAL A 262 10.64 -7.27 -6.14
C VAL A 262 11.02 -6.05 -5.30
N ASP A 263 10.34 -5.89 -4.18
CA ASP A 263 10.65 -4.89 -3.17
C ASP A 263 10.24 -5.41 -1.78
N ILE A 264 10.62 -4.74 -0.70
CA ILE A 264 10.08 -5.00 0.63
C ILE A 264 8.77 -4.26 0.86
N CYS A 265 7.88 -4.83 1.68
CA CYS A 265 6.65 -4.12 2.05
C CYS A 265 6.91 -3.05 3.11
N TYR A 266 7.80 -3.37 4.03
CA TYR A 266 8.23 -2.54 5.15
C TYR A 266 9.55 -3.15 5.67
N PRO A 267 10.38 -2.40 6.40
CA PRO A 267 11.62 -2.94 6.96
C PRO A 267 11.33 -4.16 7.86
N PRO A 268 11.95 -5.32 7.63
CA PRO A 268 11.69 -6.54 8.42
C PRO A 268 11.76 -6.29 9.93
N ILE A 269 10.77 -6.78 10.68
CA ILE A 269 10.63 -6.52 12.11
C ILE A 269 11.13 -7.73 12.89
N PHE A 270 12.07 -7.50 13.81
CA PHE A 270 12.58 -8.45 14.78
C PHE A 270 12.43 -7.88 16.18
N GLN A 271 11.87 -8.66 17.10
CA GLN A 271 11.65 -8.27 18.49
C GLN A 271 11.96 -9.44 19.42
N SER A 272 12.66 -9.16 20.52
CA SER A 272 12.94 -10.12 21.60
C SER A 272 13.25 -9.36 22.89
N GLY A 273 13.52 -10.07 23.99
CA GLY A 273 13.98 -9.44 25.24
C GLY A 273 12.90 -8.70 26.03
N GLY A 274 11.63 -9.04 25.83
CA GLY A 274 10.50 -8.48 26.60
C GLY A 274 9.93 -7.16 26.05
N ASN A 275 10.60 -6.52 25.09
CA ASN A 275 10.15 -5.29 24.45
C ASN A 275 9.42 -5.60 23.13
N PHE A 276 8.10 -5.76 23.21
CA PHE A 276 7.28 -6.09 22.04
C PHE A 276 6.31 -4.96 21.67
N ASP A 277 6.19 -4.69 20.37
CA ASP A 277 5.18 -3.80 19.80
C ASP A 277 4.49 -4.50 18.64
N LEU A 278 3.21 -4.82 18.80
CA LEU A 278 2.41 -5.53 17.80
C LEU A 278 1.69 -4.59 16.82
N ARG A 279 1.93 -3.27 16.91
CA ARG A 279 1.37 -2.31 15.97
C ARG A 279 2.08 -2.42 14.62
N PRO A 280 1.39 -2.15 13.49
CA PRO A 280 2.03 -2.12 12.17
C PRO A 280 3.16 -1.08 12.03
N SER A 281 3.24 -0.11 12.94
CA SER A 281 4.29 0.92 12.99
C SER A 281 5.54 0.49 13.76
N ALA A 282 5.59 -0.74 14.27
CA ALA A 282 6.75 -1.24 14.99
C ALA A 282 7.98 -1.33 14.08
N SER A 283 9.17 -1.20 14.66
CA SER A 283 10.44 -1.26 13.96
C SER A 283 11.46 -2.08 14.76
N SER A 284 12.38 -2.73 14.06
CA SER A 284 13.56 -3.36 14.69
C SER A 284 14.43 -2.29 15.34
N ASN A 285 14.92 -2.55 16.55
CA ASN A 285 15.77 -1.62 17.31
C ASN A 285 17.24 -2.08 17.32
N ASP A 286 18.10 -1.34 18.03
CA ASP A 286 19.53 -1.66 18.15
C ASP A 286 19.86 -2.60 19.33
N ASP A 287 18.84 -3.12 20.04
CA ASP A 287 19.06 -4.11 21.09
C ASP A 287 19.54 -5.44 20.48
N TYR A 288 20.34 -6.19 21.24
CA TYR A 288 20.76 -7.52 20.84
C TYR A 288 19.59 -8.51 20.90
N LEU A 289 19.59 -9.47 19.97
CA LEU A 289 18.68 -10.61 20.00
C LEU A 289 18.85 -11.36 21.33
N TYR A 290 17.74 -11.53 22.05
CA TYR A 290 17.67 -12.20 23.32
C TYR A 290 17.05 -13.59 23.16
N TYR A 291 17.77 -14.61 23.61
CA TYR A 291 17.44 -16.02 23.39
C TYR A 291 17.84 -16.91 24.58
N ASP A 292 17.92 -16.36 25.79
CA ASP A 292 18.05 -17.19 27.00
C ASP A 292 16.78 -18.01 27.24
N SER A 293 16.79 -18.89 28.24
CA SER A 293 15.64 -19.73 28.54
C SER A 293 14.35 -18.93 28.81
N SER A 294 13.21 -19.47 28.36
CA SER A 294 11.90 -18.81 28.38
C SER A 294 11.84 -17.51 27.55
N SER A 295 12.58 -17.44 26.44
CA SER A 295 12.54 -16.31 25.52
C SER A 295 11.56 -16.51 24.37
N VAL A 296 11.11 -15.37 23.83
CA VAL A 296 10.24 -15.29 22.66
C VAL A 296 10.87 -14.33 21.65
N ILE A 297 10.93 -14.76 20.39
CA ILE A 297 11.38 -13.92 19.27
C ILE A 297 10.19 -13.76 18.30
N ILE A 298 9.79 -12.54 18.03
CA ILE A 298 8.79 -12.22 17.00
C ILE A 298 9.51 -11.72 15.76
N CYS A 299 9.21 -12.33 14.62
CA CYS A 299 9.67 -11.87 13.32
C CYS A 299 8.48 -11.64 12.39
N ALA A 300 8.41 -10.46 11.77
CA ALA A 300 7.41 -10.14 10.76
C ALA A 300 8.10 -9.57 9.51
N ILE A 301 7.87 -10.20 8.36
CA ILE A 301 8.45 -9.79 7.08
C ILE A 301 7.37 -9.74 6.00
N GLY A 302 7.54 -8.85 5.03
CA GLY A 302 6.67 -8.75 3.88
C GLY A 302 7.45 -8.39 2.64
N SER A 303 7.19 -9.09 1.53
CA SER A 303 7.75 -8.77 0.22
C SER A 303 6.66 -8.29 -0.72
N ARG A 304 7.06 -7.54 -1.73
CA ARG A 304 6.21 -6.95 -2.77
C ARG A 304 6.63 -7.53 -4.11
N TYR A 305 5.66 -7.85 -4.97
CA TYR A 305 5.95 -8.26 -6.36
C TYR A 305 5.02 -7.51 -7.33
N ASN A 306 5.61 -6.83 -8.33
CA ASN A 306 4.88 -5.93 -9.22
C ASN A 306 3.95 -4.99 -8.44
N SER A 307 4.49 -4.47 -7.35
CA SER A 307 3.83 -3.53 -6.47
C SER A 307 2.66 -4.08 -5.60
N TYR A 308 2.36 -5.38 -5.64
CA TYR A 308 1.43 -6.06 -4.72
C TYR A 308 2.14 -6.67 -3.51
N CYS A 309 1.62 -6.41 -2.31
CA CYS A 309 2.21 -6.83 -1.05
C CYS A 309 1.85 -8.28 -0.66
N SER A 310 2.65 -8.85 0.24
CA SER A 310 2.36 -10.02 1.07
C SER A 310 2.98 -9.86 2.45
N ASN A 311 2.54 -10.67 3.43
CA ASN A 311 2.99 -10.58 4.81
C ASN A 311 3.06 -11.95 5.47
N VAL A 312 4.07 -12.18 6.30
CA VAL A 312 4.12 -13.31 7.24
C VAL A 312 4.72 -12.85 8.56
N ALA A 313 4.12 -13.28 9.67
CA ALA A 313 4.69 -13.13 11.00
C ALA A 313 4.81 -14.51 11.67
N ARG A 314 5.89 -14.71 12.42
CA ARG A 314 6.17 -15.92 13.17
C ARG A 314 6.73 -15.58 14.54
N THR A 315 6.46 -16.47 15.48
CA THR A 315 6.99 -16.41 16.84
C THR A 315 7.81 -17.67 17.07
N TYR A 316 9.05 -17.49 17.50
CA TYR A 316 9.95 -18.58 17.90
C TYR A 316 10.04 -18.62 19.42
N LEU A 317 9.98 -19.82 19.98
CA LEU A 317 9.96 -20.09 21.40
C LEU A 317 11.28 -20.75 21.79
N ILE A 318 12.04 -20.15 22.71
CA ILE A 318 13.31 -20.70 23.20
C ILE A 318 13.12 -21.14 24.65
N ASP A 319 13.27 -22.44 24.92
CA ASP A 319 12.97 -23.10 26.21
C ASP A 319 11.69 -22.55 26.87
N SER A 320 10.58 -22.55 26.12
CA SER A 320 9.34 -21.93 26.59
C SER A 320 8.81 -22.58 27.85
N ASN A 321 8.27 -21.76 28.75
CA ASN A 321 7.49 -22.24 29.88
C ASN A 321 6.05 -22.61 29.48
N ALA A 322 5.33 -23.27 30.40
CA ALA A 322 3.97 -23.73 30.16
C ALA A 322 2.99 -22.60 29.75
N VAL A 323 3.18 -21.38 30.26
CA VAL A 323 2.34 -20.23 29.91
C VAL A 323 2.58 -19.81 28.46
N GLN A 324 3.84 -19.71 28.03
CA GLN A 324 4.21 -19.35 26.67
C GLN A 324 3.73 -20.41 25.66
N SER A 325 3.93 -21.70 25.95
CA SER A 325 3.47 -22.78 25.07
C SER A 325 1.94 -22.78 24.93
N LYS A 326 1.20 -22.69 26.06
CA LYS A 326 -0.27 -22.59 26.04
C LYS A 326 -0.75 -21.37 25.26
N ALA A 327 -0.14 -20.20 25.47
CA ALA A 327 -0.51 -18.98 24.76
C ALA A 327 -0.30 -19.11 23.25
N TYR A 328 0.81 -19.73 22.81
CA TYR A 328 1.09 -19.95 21.39
C TYR A 328 0.11 -20.94 20.75
N GLU A 329 -0.24 -22.02 21.44
CA GLU A 329 -1.25 -22.99 20.97
C GLU A 329 -2.63 -22.36 20.82
N VAL A 330 -3.07 -21.56 21.81
CA VAL A 330 -4.33 -20.83 21.74
C VAL A 330 -4.32 -19.79 20.61
N LEU A 331 -3.21 -19.08 20.41
CA LEU A 331 -3.04 -18.14 19.31
C LEU A 331 -3.17 -18.83 17.94
N LEU A 332 -2.57 -20.01 17.78
CA LEU A 332 -2.68 -20.80 16.55
C LEU A 332 -4.14 -21.16 16.26
N LYS A 333 -4.86 -21.71 17.25
CA LYS A 333 -6.29 -22.05 17.09
C LYS A 333 -7.16 -20.84 16.80
N ALA A 334 -6.90 -19.71 17.47
CA ALA A 334 -7.63 -18.47 17.23
C ALA A 334 -7.41 -17.93 15.80
N HIS A 335 -6.16 -18.01 15.31
CA HIS A 335 -5.82 -17.65 13.93
C HIS A 335 -6.49 -18.57 12.90
N GLU A 336 -6.50 -19.88 13.14
CA GLU A 336 -7.21 -20.85 12.29
C GLU A 336 -8.73 -20.60 12.26
N ALA A 337 -9.33 -20.31 13.42
CA ALA A 337 -10.75 -19.97 13.51
C ALA A 337 -11.09 -18.69 12.71
N ALA A 338 -10.24 -17.66 12.79
CA ALA A 338 -10.38 -16.46 11.98
C ALA A 338 -10.30 -16.76 10.48
N ILE A 339 -9.32 -17.56 10.04
CA ILE A 339 -9.21 -17.98 8.63
C ILE A 339 -10.46 -18.75 8.17
N LEU A 340 -10.98 -19.66 8.99
CA LEU A 340 -12.18 -20.43 8.67
C LEU A 340 -13.45 -19.56 8.61
N ALA A 341 -13.48 -18.45 9.35
CA ALA A 341 -14.57 -17.48 9.31
C ALA A 341 -14.51 -16.53 8.10
N LEU A 342 -13.35 -16.39 7.43
CA LEU A 342 -13.16 -15.60 6.21
C LEU A 342 -13.81 -16.28 4.99
N LYS A 343 -15.14 -16.24 4.93
CA LYS A 343 -15.96 -16.77 3.84
C LYS A 343 -16.79 -15.68 3.18
N SER A 344 -17.09 -15.85 1.90
CA SER A 344 -17.97 -14.94 1.16
C SER A 344 -19.33 -14.82 1.86
N GLY A 345 -19.85 -13.59 1.98
CA GLY A 345 -21.09 -13.28 2.68
C GLY A 345 -20.95 -13.02 4.18
N ASN A 346 -19.84 -13.43 4.81
CA ASN A 346 -19.60 -13.14 6.22
C ASN A 346 -19.15 -11.68 6.44
N LYS A 347 -19.53 -11.12 7.59
CA LYS A 347 -19.01 -9.81 8.03
C LYS A 347 -17.56 -9.96 8.48
N ILE A 348 -16.75 -8.93 8.27
CA ILE A 348 -15.37 -8.93 8.80
C ILE A 348 -15.36 -8.96 10.34
N SER A 349 -16.39 -8.42 11.02
CA SER A 349 -16.48 -8.52 12.48
C SER A 349 -16.53 -9.96 12.98
N SER A 350 -17.23 -10.87 12.27
CA SER A 350 -17.34 -12.27 12.67
C SER A 350 -16.01 -13.02 12.59
N VAL A 351 -15.05 -12.53 11.80
CA VAL A 351 -13.68 -13.06 11.72
C VAL A 351 -12.94 -12.81 13.02
N TYR A 352 -13.04 -11.58 13.55
CA TYR A 352 -12.42 -11.22 14.81
C TYR A 352 -13.12 -11.89 15.99
N GLU A 353 -14.45 -11.92 15.98
CA GLU A 353 -15.27 -12.59 17.00
C GLU A 353 -14.94 -14.10 17.08
N ALA A 354 -14.70 -14.77 15.94
CA ALA A 354 -14.29 -16.17 15.92
C ALA A 354 -12.94 -16.42 16.63
N ALA A 355 -11.97 -15.51 16.47
CA ALA A 355 -10.70 -15.59 17.20
C ALA A 355 -10.90 -15.34 18.71
N VAL A 356 -11.66 -14.31 19.07
CA VAL A 356 -11.96 -13.97 20.47
C VAL A 356 -12.63 -15.14 21.18
N ALA A 357 -13.61 -15.79 20.56
CA ALA A 357 -14.33 -16.92 21.14
C ALA A 357 -13.42 -18.12 21.47
N VAL A 358 -12.36 -18.35 20.69
CA VAL A 358 -11.35 -19.38 21.00
C VAL A 358 -10.55 -18.99 22.24
N VAL A 359 -10.09 -17.74 22.31
CA VAL A 359 -9.30 -17.25 23.46
C VAL A 359 -10.13 -17.24 24.74
N GLU A 360 -11.37 -16.76 24.69
CA GLU A 360 -12.29 -16.77 25.84
C GLU A 360 -12.53 -18.18 26.39
N ARG A 361 -12.61 -19.18 25.51
CA ARG A 361 -12.86 -20.57 25.90
C ARG A 361 -11.62 -21.26 26.49
N GLU A 362 -10.44 -21.01 25.94
CA GLU A 362 -9.23 -21.82 26.24
C GLU A 362 -8.19 -21.10 27.12
N ALA A 363 -8.17 -19.77 27.08
CA ALA A 363 -7.31 -18.92 27.90
C ALA A 363 -7.97 -17.55 28.16
N PRO A 364 -9.09 -17.50 28.92
CA PRO A 364 -9.82 -16.26 29.19
C PRO A 364 -8.94 -15.16 29.79
N GLU A 365 -7.89 -15.54 30.52
CA GLU A 365 -6.89 -14.63 31.08
C GLU A 365 -6.13 -13.81 30.02
N LEU A 366 -6.05 -14.29 28.77
CA LEU A 366 -5.33 -13.63 27.66
C LEU A 366 -6.21 -12.73 26.80
N VAL A 367 -7.53 -12.73 27.01
CA VAL A 367 -8.48 -11.90 26.23
C VAL A 367 -8.12 -10.41 26.24
N PRO A 368 -7.72 -9.80 27.39
CA PRO A 368 -7.32 -8.39 27.42
C PRO A 368 -6.07 -8.11 26.56
N ASN A 369 -5.22 -9.11 26.36
CA ASN A 369 -3.94 -9.02 25.64
C ASN A 369 -4.07 -9.31 24.14
N LEU A 370 -5.20 -9.88 23.68
CA LEU A 370 -5.44 -10.11 22.27
C LEU A 370 -5.47 -8.79 21.50
N THR A 371 -4.79 -8.75 20.34
CA THR A 371 -4.77 -7.56 19.47
C THR A 371 -6.19 -7.17 19.08
N LYS A 372 -6.50 -5.87 19.01
CA LYS A 372 -7.85 -5.37 18.69
C LYS A 372 -8.30 -5.60 17.24
N SER A 373 -7.50 -6.32 16.46
CA SER A 373 -7.74 -6.65 15.05
C SER A 373 -7.06 -7.98 14.72
N ALA A 374 -7.68 -8.75 13.82
CA ALA A 374 -7.15 -10.00 13.26
C ALA A 374 -6.46 -9.82 11.89
N GLY A 375 -6.17 -8.57 11.50
CA GLY A 375 -5.54 -8.25 10.23
C GLY A 375 -6.33 -7.25 9.38
N ARG A 376 -5.88 -7.05 8.14
CA ARG A 376 -6.44 -6.08 7.19
C ARG A 376 -6.35 -6.62 5.77
N ALA A 377 -7.15 -6.08 4.86
CA ALA A 377 -6.95 -6.28 3.44
C ALA A 377 -5.57 -5.74 3.02
N LEU A 378 -4.85 -6.51 2.20
CA LEU A 378 -3.48 -6.21 1.79
C LEU A 378 -3.44 -6.06 0.27
N VAL A 379 -3.00 -4.90 -0.24
CA VAL A 379 -2.89 -4.67 -1.70
C VAL A 379 -1.67 -3.82 -2.09
N TRP A 380 -1.93 -2.56 -2.46
CA TRP A 380 -1.01 -1.51 -2.91
C TRP A 380 -0.86 -0.41 -1.85
N SER A 381 -1.54 -0.57 -0.71
CA SER A 381 -1.46 0.33 0.43
C SER A 381 -1.41 -0.46 1.73
N SER A 382 -0.44 -0.17 2.60
CA SER A 382 -0.48 -0.44 4.04
C SER A 382 -0.80 0.86 4.78
N GLY A 383 -1.96 1.49 4.54
CA GLY A 383 -2.21 2.78 5.21
C GLY A 383 -3.60 3.42 5.10
N SER A 384 -4.24 3.55 6.28
CA SER A 384 -5.30 4.50 6.69
C SER A 384 -6.73 4.22 6.15
N ARG A 385 -7.82 4.13 6.91
CA ARG A 385 -8.18 4.32 8.33
C ARG A 385 -9.31 3.31 8.64
N GLY A 386 -9.78 3.07 9.87
CA GLY A 386 -9.48 3.59 11.20
C GLY A 386 -9.98 2.58 12.22
#